data_AF-A0A9E1EJH7-F1
#
_entry.id   AF-A0A9E1EJH7-F1
#
_cell.length_a   1.000
_cell.length_b   1.000
_cell.length_c   1.000
_cell.angle_alpha   90.00
_cell.angle_beta   90.00
_cell.angle_gamma   90.00
#
_symmetry.space_group_name_H-M   'P 1'
#
loop_
_entity.id
_entity.type
_entity.pdbx_description
1 polymer ?
#
loop_
_entity_poly.entity_id
_entity_poly.type
_entity_poly.pdbx_seq_one_letter_code
_entity_poly.pdbx_strand_id
1 'polypeptide(L)'
;MVSIFNFIRQGQYLLAIISILSRCFVVFCCLPIHEYAHCLAAHLLGDDTAKNQGRLTLNPIAHLNPIGTVMIFLFGIGYGNPAPINPN
;
A
#
# COMPACT_ATOMS: atom_id res chain seq x y z
N MET A 1 6.48 -4.40 19.28
CA MET A 1 5.83 -5.72 19.10
C MET A 1 5.75 -6.14 17.62
N VAL A 2 5.67 -5.23 16.63
CA VAL A 2 5.64 -5.60 15.19
C VAL A 2 6.82 -5.05 14.35
N SER A 3 7.60 -4.08 14.86
CA SER A 3 8.73 -3.52 14.10
C SER A 3 9.86 -4.55 13.86
N ILE A 4 10.48 -4.49 12.67
CA ILE A 4 11.63 -5.35 12.28
C ILE A 4 12.78 -5.24 13.28
N PHE A 5 13.00 -4.06 13.86
CA PHE A 5 14.05 -3.86 14.86
C PHE A 5 13.87 -4.77 16.09
N ASN A 6 12.63 -5.08 16.47
CA ASN A 6 12.37 -6.01 17.58
C ASN A 6 12.79 -7.43 17.23
N PHE A 7 12.48 -7.91 16.02
CA PHE A 7 12.87 -9.26 15.59
C PHE A 7 14.39 -9.42 15.52
N ILE A 8 15.09 -8.40 15.00
CA ILE A 8 16.55 -8.40 14.93
C ILE A 8 17.15 -8.37 16.34
N ARG A 9 16.67 -7.49 17.22
CA ARG A 9 17.16 -7.38 18.60
C ARG A 9 16.95 -8.66 19.41
N GLN A 10 15.90 -9.43 19.12
CA GLN A 10 15.60 -10.71 19.79
C GLN A 10 16.29 -11.92 19.13
N GLY A 11 17.08 -11.72 18.07
CA GLY A 11 17.72 -12.81 17.32
C GLY A 11 16.77 -13.69 16.50
N GLN A 12 15.53 -13.24 16.28
CA GLN A 12 14.49 -13.98 15.56
C GLN A 12 14.57 -13.73 14.05
N TYR A 13 15.67 -14.15 13.41
CA TYR A 13 15.94 -13.86 12.00
C TYR A 13 14.92 -14.46 11.03
N LEU A 14 14.43 -15.67 11.31
CA LEU A 14 13.41 -16.33 10.47
C LEU A 14 12.11 -15.50 10.45
N LEU A 15 11.66 -15.01 11.61
CA LEU A 15 10.48 -14.16 11.71
C LEU A 15 10.70 -12.80 11.04
N ALA A 16 11.91 -12.24 11.13
CA ALA A 16 12.26 -11.02 10.41
C ALA A 16 12.10 -11.20 8.90
N ILE A 17 12.64 -12.28 8.33
CA ILE A 17 12.52 -12.59 6.89
C ILE A 17 11.05 -12.78 6.48
N ILE A 18 10.29 -13.59 7.23
CA ILE A 18 8.87 -13.82 6.98
C ILE A 18 8.11 -12.48 7.00
N SER A 19 8.42 -11.60 7.96
CA SER A 19 7.78 -10.30 8.08
C SER A 19 8.09 -9.35 6.92
N ILE A 20 9.30 -9.41 6.36
CA ILE A 20 9.68 -8.61 5.20
C ILE A 20 8.94 -9.12 3.96
N LEU A 21 8.91 -10.42 3.75
CA LEU A 21 8.22 -11.03 2.61
C LEU A 21 6.71 -10.76 2.64
N SER A 22 6.07 -10.88 3.81
CA SER A 22 4.65 -10.56 3.95
C SER A 22 4.37 -9.09 3.69
N ARG A 23 5.22 -8.17 4.15
CA ARG A 23 5.11 -6.73 3.85
C ARG A 23 5.29 -6.42 2.37
N CYS A 24 6.23 -7.07 1.69
CA CYS A 24 6.36 -6.97 0.23
C CYS A 24 5.06 -7.38 -0.46
N PHE A 25 4.46 -8.51 -0.06
CA PHE A 25 3.20 -8.96 -0.64
C PHE A 25 2.07 -7.95 -0.41
N VAL A 26 1.96 -7.40 0.81
CA VAL A 26 0.96 -6.37 1.12
C VAL A 26 1.15 -5.12 0.24
N VAL A 27 2.38 -4.62 0.14
CA VAL A 27 2.72 -3.39 -0.60
C VAL A 27 2.52 -3.54 -2.11
N PHE A 28 2.92 -4.67 -2.69
CA PHE A 28 2.93 -4.85 -4.14
C PHE A 28 1.71 -5.58 -4.70
N CYS A 29 0.89 -6.23 -3.85
CA CYS A 29 -0.29 -6.97 -4.29
C CYS A 29 -1.57 -6.47 -3.61
N CYS A 30 -1.63 -6.49 -2.27
CA CYS A 30 -2.87 -6.12 -1.57
C CYS A 30 -3.22 -4.64 -1.70
N LEU A 31 -2.25 -3.75 -1.50
CA LEU A 31 -2.47 -2.30 -1.51
C LEU A 31 -2.87 -1.78 -2.90
N PRO A 32 -2.23 -2.19 -4.02
CA PRO A 32 -2.65 -1.76 -5.36
C PRO A 32 -4.06 -2.22 -5.69
N ILE A 33 -4.44 -3.46 -5.33
CA ILE A 33 -5.80 -3.96 -5.54
C ILE A 33 -6.82 -3.15 -4.71
N HIS A 34 -6.49 -2.86 -3.44
CA HIS A 34 -7.34 -2.06 -2.55
C HIS A 34 -7.57 -0.65 -3.11
N GLU A 35 -6.50 0.04 -3.49
CA GLU A 35 -6.56 1.40 -4.02
C GLU A 35 -7.20 1.47 -5.41
N TYR A 36 -6.95 0.46 -6.25
CA TYR A 36 -7.65 0.29 -7.52
C TYR A 36 -9.15 0.11 -7.30
N ALA A 37 -9.57 -0.67 -6.30
CA ALA A 37 -10.99 -0.88 -6.01
C ALA A 37 -11.69 0.43 -5.61
N HIS A 38 -11.04 1.29 -4.82
CA HIS A 38 -11.56 2.64 -4.55
C HIS A 38 -11.69 3.49 -5.81
N CYS A 39 -10.65 3.50 -6.66
CA CYS A 39 -10.65 4.24 -7.92
C CYS A 39 -11.74 3.73 -8.88
N LEU A 40 -11.93 2.41 -8.94
CA LEU A 40 -12.95 1.76 -9.76
C LEU A 40 -14.35 2.08 -9.24
N ALA A 41 -14.56 2.02 -7.92
CA ALA A 41 -15.84 2.37 -7.32
C ALA A 41 -16.23 3.82 -7.64
N ALA A 42 -15.29 4.76 -7.50
CA ALA A 42 -15.50 6.17 -7.88
C ALA A 42 -15.85 6.32 -9.38
N HIS A 43 -15.11 5.63 -10.26
CA HIS A 43 -15.37 5.64 -11.70
C HIS A 43 -16.76 5.10 -12.05
N LEU A 44 -17.18 3.99 -11.42
CA LEU A 44 -18.51 3.41 -11.62
C LEU A 44 -19.64 4.30 -11.10
N LEU A 45 -19.35 5.17 -10.12
CA LEU A 45 -20.28 6.17 -9.59
C LEU A 45 -20.25 7.49 -10.39
N GLY A 46 -19.46 7.56 -11.47
CA GLY A 46 -19.42 8.70 -12.39
C GLY A 46 -18.26 9.69 -12.16
N ASP A 47 -17.36 9.43 -11.20
CA ASP A 47 -16.17 10.25 -10.99
C ASP A 47 -14.98 9.73 -11.82
N ASP A 48 -14.73 10.37 -12.96
CA ASP A 48 -13.63 10.06 -13.87
C ASP A 48 -12.25 10.55 -13.38
N THR A 49 -12.14 11.21 -12.22
CA THR A 49 -10.89 11.81 -11.73
C THR A 49 -9.76 10.79 -11.64
N ALA A 50 -9.99 9.64 -11.02
CA ALA A 50 -8.98 8.60 -10.88
C ALA A 50 -8.56 8.01 -12.24
N LYS A 51 -9.50 7.87 -13.18
CA LYS A 51 -9.20 7.40 -14.54
C LYS A 51 -8.33 8.40 -15.30
N ASN A 52 -8.68 9.68 -15.24
CA ASN A 52 -7.96 10.76 -15.91
C ASN A 52 -6.53 10.96 -15.34
N GLN A 53 -6.33 10.65 -14.06
CA GLN A 53 -5.01 10.68 -13.41
C GLN A 53 -4.20 9.39 -13.60
N GLY A 54 -4.68 8.44 -14.42
CA GLY A 54 -3.98 7.17 -14.67
C GLY A 54 -3.95 6.24 -13.45
N ARG A 55 -4.86 6.44 -12.50
CA ARG A 55 -4.96 5.67 -11.24
C ARG A 55 -5.87 4.45 -11.31
N LEU A 56 -6.56 4.24 -12.43
CA LEU A 56 -7.30 3.02 -12.71
C LEU A 56 -6.36 1.92 -13.26
N THR A 57 -5.37 1.52 -12.46
CA THR A 57 -4.33 0.54 -12.84
C THR A 57 -4.03 -0.39 -11.67
N LEU A 58 -3.47 -1.57 -11.94
CA LEU A 58 -2.92 -2.44 -10.89
C LEU A 58 -1.41 -2.23 -10.69
N ASN A 59 -0.82 -1.26 -11.39
CA ASN A 59 0.59 -0.92 -11.20
C ASN A 59 0.81 -0.38 -9.78
N PRO A 60 1.55 -1.09 -8.91
CA PRO A 60 1.74 -0.67 -7.52
C PRO A 60 2.31 0.75 -7.42
N ILE A 61 3.22 1.12 -8.32
CA ILE A 61 3.91 2.42 -8.28
C ILE A 61 2.91 3.59 -8.35
N ALA A 62 1.75 3.42 -9.00
CA ALA A 62 0.71 4.45 -9.06
C ALA A 62 0.01 4.69 -7.72
N HIS A 63 0.10 3.73 -6.78
CA HIS A 63 -0.62 3.72 -5.51
C HIS A 63 0.30 3.88 -4.29
N LEU A 64 1.62 3.72 -4.45
CA LEU A 64 2.55 3.79 -3.33
C LEU A 64 2.88 5.22 -2.93
N ASN A 65 2.79 5.49 -1.64
CA ASN A 65 3.40 6.67 -1.03
C ASN A 65 4.80 6.29 -0.51
N PRO A 66 5.89 6.99 -0.88
CA PRO A 66 7.24 6.63 -0.44
C PRO A 66 7.39 6.56 1.08
N ILE A 67 6.85 7.55 1.80
CA ILE A 67 6.92 7.62 3.27
C ILE A 67 6.07 6.52 3.89
N GLY A 68 4.81 6.40 3.45
CA GLY A 68 3.90 5.37 3.96
C GLY A 68 4.41 3.95 3.72
N THR A 69 5.02 3.70 2.56
CA THR A 69 5.66 2.41 2.22
C THR A 69 6.81 2.10 3.16
N VAL A 70 7.71 3.06 3.40
CA VAL A 70 8.81 2.89 4.36
C VAL A 70 8.27 2.60 5.77
N MET A 71 7.20 3.27 6.18
CA MET A 71 6.56 3.01 7.48
C MET A 71 6.00 1.58 7.57
N ILE A 72 5.36 1.06 6.50
CA ILE A 72 4.89 -0.33 6.44
C ILE A 72 6.08 -1.28 6.64
N PHE A 73 7.21 -1.03 5.95
CA PHE A 73 8.38 -1.88 6.08
C PHE A 73 9.01 -1.82 7.47
N LEU A 74 9.13 -0.67 8.11
CA LEU A 74 9.82 -0.54 9.39
C LEU A 74 8.95 -0.93 10.59
N PHE A 75 7.68 -0.53 10.56
CA PHE A 75 6.78 -0.58 11.71
C PHE A 75 5.59 -1.52 11.51
N GLY A 76 5.31 -1.96 10.27
CA GLY A 76 4.15 -2.78 9.94
C GLY A 76 2.86 -1.98 9.74
N ILE A 77 2.92 -0.66 9.83
CA ILE A 77 1.78 0.26 9.66
C ILE A 77 2.23 1.39 8.74
N GLY A 78 1.37 1.79 7.81
CA GLY A 78 1.56 2.95 6.95
C GLY A 78 0.38 3.10 5.99
N TYR A 79 0.58 3.85 4.91
CA TYR A 79 -0.50 4.24 3.99
C TYR A 79 -0.03 4.31 2.53
N GLY A 80 -0.96 4.12 1.60
CA GLY A 80 -0.77 4.39 0.18
C GLY A 80 -1.10 5.84 -0.17
N ASN A 81 -0.98 6.19 -1.45
CA ASN A 81 -1.58 7.42 -1.96
C ASN A 81 -3.11 7.21 -2.02
N PRO A 82 -3.91 8.08 -1.39
CA PRO A 82 -5.36 7.91 -1.37
C PRO A 82 -5.96 8.03 -2.77
N ALA A 83 -7.11 7.39 -2.98
CA ALA A 83 -7.89 7.56 -4.20
C ALA A 83 -8.29 9.04 -4.38
N PRO A 84 -8.03 9.63 -5.56
CA PRO A 84 -8.44 10.99 -5.83
C PRO A 84 -9.95 11.01 -6.10
N ILE A 85 -10.66 11.92 -5.44
CA ILE A 85 -12.11 12.09 -5.57
C ILE A 85 -12.36 13.55 -5.93
N ASN A 86 -13.26 13.81 -6.87
CA ASN A 86 -13.79 15.14 -7.13
C ASN A 86 -15.05 15.38 -6.27
N PRO A 87 -15.03 16.33 -5.31
CA PRO A 87 -16.18 16.62 -4.45
C PRO A 87 -17.22 17.58 -5.08
N ASN A 88 -16.95 18.10 -6.28
CA ASN A 88 -17.83 19.04 -7.00
C ASN A 88 -18.60 18.33 -8.11
#